data_AF-A0A537WHD7-F1
#
_entry.id   AF-A0A537WHD7-F1
#
_cell.length_a   1.000
_cell.length_b   1.000
_cell.length_c   1.000
_cell.angle_alpha   90.00
_cell.angle_beta   90.00
_cell.angle_gamma   90.00
#
_symmetry.space_group_name_H-M   'P 1'
#
loop_
_entity.id
_entity.type
_entity.pdbx_description
1 polymer ?
#
loop_
_entity_poly.entity_id
_entity_poly.type
_entity_poly.pdbx_seq_one_letter_code
_entity_poly.pdbx_strand_id
1 'polypeptide(L)'
;PLEDSERIRELLNSKKDESELTMCTDVDRNDKSRVCVPGSVRVIGRRQIEMYSRLIHTVDHVEGELAPEFDALDGFLSHAWAVTVTGAPKLWAIRFVEEQERSARRWYGGAIGRVTFDGNMNTGLTLRTMRMKDGIAEIRAGATLLYDSDPDAEEAETRLKAAALVAAIRGTSRPAASTGLASSRTGSGRKILLIDHEDSFVHTLAGYIRTTGAEVTTLRHDFAREQLRKGLRPDLVVLSPGPGRPEDFAIADTLDLLIEKQVPVFGVCLGLQGIVEYFGGSLGVLDVPMHGKPSVVHASSGRLLQGMPERFTVGRYHSLFAERSSFPAVLSATAETEDRVIMAIEHKNLPIAAVQFHPESVMTSPGEVGMPILEAALSVLCETVAA
;
A
#
# COMPACT_ATOMS: atom_id res chain seq x y z
N PRO A 1 4.97 -2.80 1.24
CA PRO A 1 3.99 -2.16 0.33
C PRO A 1 3.99 -0.64 0.54
N LEU A 2 3.48 0.18 -0.38
CA LEU A 2 3.45 1.65 -0.22
C LEU A 2 2.68 2.11 1.04
N GLU A 3 1.66 1.36 1.45
CA GLU A 3 0.95 1.54 2.72
C GLU A 3 1.87 1.44 3.95
N ASP A 4 2.94 0.63 3.89
CA ASP A 4 3.91 0.57 4.99
C ASP A 4 4.71 1.87 5.07
N SER A 5 5.00 2.53 3.94
CA SER A 5 5.75 3.79 3.91
C SER A 5 4.96 4.95 4.51
N GLU A 6 3.65 5.02 4.24
CA GLU A 6 2.79 6.06 4.81
C GLU A 6 2.62 5.86 6.32
N ARG A 7 2.36 4.62 6.77
CA ARG A 7 2.28 4.29 8.20
C ARG A 7 3.60 4.51 8.94
N ILE A 8 4.74 4.18 8.33
CA ILE A 8 6.07 4.48 8.87
C ILE A 8 6.23 5.99 9.05
N ARG A 9 5.82 6.77 8.05
CA ARG A 9 5.91 8.23 8.09
C ARG A 9 5.00 8.82 9.14
N GLU A 10 3.78 8.31 9.31
CA GLU A 10 2.89 8.71 10.40
C GLU A 10 3.52 8.42 11.76
N LEU A 11 4.02 7.21 11.98
CA LEU A 11 4.67 6.79 13.22
C LEU A 11 5.93 7.64 13.54
N LEU A 12 6.77 7.91 12.54
CA LEU A 12 7.95 8.76 12.71
C LEU A 12 7.60 10.24 12.93
N ASN A 13 6.42 10.71 12.52
CA ASN A 13 6.01 12.10 12.76
C ASN A 13 5.10 12.25 13.98
N SER A 14 4.73 11.15 14.63
CA SER A 14 3.91 11.15 15.84
C SER A 14 4.71 11.66 17.03
N LYS A 15 4.36 12.86 17.51
CA LYS A 15 4.93 13.47 18.71
C LYS A 15 4.57 12.71 19.99
N LYS A 16 3.39 12.07 19.99
CA LYS A 16 2.93 11.23 21.10
C LYS A 16 3.85 10.01 21.25
N ASP A 17 4.05 9.26 20.17
CA ASP A 17 4.88 8.05 20.18
C ASP A 17 6.35 8.38 20.49
N GLU A 18 6.84 9.52 20.01
CA GLU A 18 8.17 10.03 20.38
C GLU A 18 8.30 10.32 21.89
N SER A 19 7.26 10.91 22.49
CA SER A 19 7.24 11.25 23.92
C SER A 19 7.13 9.99 24.78
N GLU A 20 6.29 9.04 24.38
CA GLU A 20 6.15 7.73 25.03
C GLU A 20 7.47 6.98 25.04
N LEU A 21 8.12 6.87 23.89
CA LEU A 21 9.38 6.16 23.76
C LEU A 21 10.48 6.83 24.59
N THR A 22 10.55 8.17 24.56
CA THR A 22 11.52 8.93 25.36
C THR A 22 11.37 8.67 26.85
N MET A 23 10.13 8.68 27.38
CA MET A 23 9.86 8.34 28.78
C MET A 23 10.34 6.92 29.10
N CYS A 24 10.03 5.95 28.23
CA CYS A 24 10.44 4.56 28.44
C CYS A 24 11.97 4.42 28.45
N THR A 25 12.66 5.07 27.52
CA THR A 25 14.12 5.06 27.42
C THR A 25 14.79 5.67 28.65
N ASP A 26 14.26 6.75 29.21
CA ASP A 26 14.84 7.36 30.41
C ASP A 26 14.65 6.50 31.66
N VAL A 27 13.51 5.81 31.81
CA VAL A 27 13.32 4.86 32.92
C VAL A 27 14.25 3.65 32.76
N ASP A 28 14.40 3.13 31.55
CA ASP A 28 15.31 2.01 31.26
C ASP A 28 16.77 2.37 31.55
N ARG A 29 17.21 3.57 31.18
CA ARG A 29 18.54 4.09 31.54
C ARG A 29 18.71 4.23 33.05
N ASN A 30 17.70 4.71 33.76
CA ASN A 30 17.70 4.81 35.21
C ASN A 30 17.81 3.43 35.89
N ASP A 31 17.10 2.43 35.38
CA ASP A 31 17.17 1.06 35.91
C ASP A 31 18.56 0.44 35.69
N LYS A 32 19.15 0.60 34.50
CA LYS A 32 20.52 0.17 34.22
C LYS A 32 21.55 0.85 35.11
N SER A 33 21.37 2.14 35.38
CA SER A 33 22.32 2.94 36.18
C SER A 33 22.48 2.47 37.63
N ARG A 34 21.59 1.60 38.13
CA ARG A 34 21.68 1.00 39.48
C ARG A 34 22.72 -0.12 39.57
N VAL A 35 22.99 -0.79 38.45
CA VAL A 35 23.80 -2.02 38.39
C VAL A 35 24.94 -1.93 37.36
N CYS A 36 24.98 -0.88 36.54
CA CYS A 36 26.03 -0.66 35.56
C CYS A 36 27.14 0.28 36.08
N VAL A 37 28.35 0.13 35.54
CA VAL A 37 29.47 1.05 35.77
C VAL A 37 29.05 2.48 35.42
N PRO A 38 29.25 3.48 36.31
CA PRO A 38 28.89 4.87 36.04
C PRO A 38 29.44 5.38 34.70
N GLY A 39 28.56 5.93 33.86
CA GLY A 39 28.92 6.44 32.53
C GLY A 39 28.92 5.40 31.40
N SER A 40 28.72 4.12 31.69
CA SER A 40 28.64 3.07 30.65
C SER A 40 27.27 2.99 29.96
N VAL A 41 26.20 3.49 30.61
CA VAL A 41 24.83 3.40 30.09
C VAL A 41 24.62 4.38 28.93
N ARG A 42 24.40 3.84 27.73
CA ARG A 42 24.29 4.60 26.48
C ARG A 42 23.13 4.14 25.61
N VAL A 43 22.52 5.08 24.90
CA VAL A 43 21.53 4.80 23.85
C VAL A 43 22.30 4.60 22.53
N ILE A 44 22.23 3.41 21.95
CA ILE A 44 22.96 3.04 20.73
C ILE A 44 22.10 3.07 19.47
N GLY A 45 20.79 3.05 19.62
CA GLY A 45 19.83 3.21 18.55
C GLY A 45 18.62 3.96 19.08
N ARG A 46 18.15 4.97 18.36
CA ARG A 46 16.98 5.75 18.73
C ARG A 46 15.96 5.77 17.60
N ARG A 47 14.69 5.50 17.92
CA ARG A 47 13.55 5.46 17.01
C ARG A 47 13.81 4.60 15.77
N GLN A 48 14.50 3.47 15.96
CA GLN A 48 14.73 2.52 14.88
C GLN A 48 13.40 1.84 14.55
N ILE A 49 13.13 1.69 13.26
CA ILE A 49 11.91 1.05 12.79
C ILE A 49 12.13 -0.46 12.82
N GLU A 50 11.32 -1.17 13.60
CA GLU A 50 11.23 -2.61 13.55
C GLU A 50 9.88 -3.05 12.97
N MET A 51 9.93 -3.86 11.92
CA MET A 51 8.75 -4.38 11.26
C MET A 51 8.40 -5.77 11.79
N TYR A 52 7.18 -5.91 12.31
CA TYR A 52 6.61 -7.17 12.73
C TYR A 52 5.42 -7.54 11.83
N SER A 53 4.96 -8.79 11.91
CA SER A 53 3.96 -9.37 10.98
C SER A 53 2.65 -8.58 10.77
N ARG A 54 2.27 -7.70 11.70
CA ARG A 54 1.03 -6.90 11.64
C ARG A 54 1.18 -5.44 12.08
N LEU A 55 2.37 -5.04 12.54
CA LEU A 55 2.60 -3.75 13.18
C LEU A 55 4.03 -3.29 12.96
N ILE A 56 4.23 -1.98 13.00
CA ILE A 56 5.53 -1.32 12.91
C ILE A 56 5.73 -0.60 14.25
N HIS A 57 6.89 -0.79 14.86
CA HIS A 57 7.24 -0.16 16.13
C HIS A 57 8.51 0.68 15.96
N THR A 58 8.58 1.80 16.68
CA THR A 58 9.84 2.51 16.91
C THR A 58 10.47 1.96 18.19
N VAL A 59 11.75 1.59 18.11
CA VAL A 59 12.50 0.97 19.21
C VAL A 59 13.74 1.80 19.51
N ASP A 60 14.02 1.97 20.80
CA ASP A 60 15.29 2.47 21.31
C ASP A 60 16.10 1.29 21.86
N HIS A 61 17.40 1.27 21.57
CA HIS A 61 18.33 0.29 22.11
C HIS A 61 19.26 0.97 23.11
N VAL A 62 19.23 0.48 24.35
CA VAL A 62 20.06 0.96 25.45
C VAL A 62 20.95 -0.17 25.94
N GLU A 63 22.24 0.12 26.10
CA GLU A 63 23.21 -0.82 26.66
C GLU A 63 24.00 -0.17 27.80
N GLY A 64 24.62 -1.00 28.64
CA GLY A 64 25.51 -0.57 29.72
C GLY A 64 26.40 -1.74 30.14
N GLU A 65 27.56 -1.41 30.70
CA GLU A 65 28.50 -2.41 31.24
C GLU A 65 28.13 -2.69 32.69
N LEU A 66 27.84 -3.95 33.01
CA LEU A 66 27.48 -4.38 34.37
C LEU A 66 28.67 -4.17 35.32
N ALA A 67 28.43 -3.65 36.52
CA ALA A 67 29.50 -3.47 37.49
C ALA A 67 30.02 -4.83 38.02
N PRO A 68 31.31 -4.96 38.40
CA PRO A 68 31.93 -6.24 38.73
C PRO A 68 31.28 -7.00 39.89
N GLU A 69 30.56 -6.31 40.78
CA GLU A 69 29.86 -6.89 41.92
C GLU A 69 28.47 -7.47 41.61
N PHE A 70 27.95 -7.23 40.40
CA PHE A 70 26.62 -7.67 39.97
C PHE A 70 26.70 -8.75 38.91
N ASP A 71 25.64 -9.55 38.79
CA ASP A 71 25.49 -10.57 37.75
C ASP A 71 24.24 -10.36 36.86
N ALA A 72 24.01 -11.28 35.92
CA ALA A 72 22.88 -11.17 35.00
C ALA A 72 21.51 -11.21 35.69
N LEU A 73 21.39 -11.81 36.88
CA LEU A 73 20.16 -11.78 37.68
C LEU A 73 19.93 -10.40 38.27
N ASP A 74 20.96 -9.73 38.77
CA ASP A 74 20.86 -8.33 39.22
C ASP A 74 20.45 -7.41 38.06
N GLY A 75 21.06 -7.61 36.89
CA GLY A 75 20.69 -6.93 35.65
C GLY A 75 19.21 -7.10 35.32
N PHE A 76 18.70 -8.34 35.38
CA PHE A 76 17.28 -8.63 35.14
C PHE A 76 16.37 -8.02 36.21
N LEU A 77 16.69 -8.18 37.50
CA LEU A 77 15.88 -7.70 38.62
C LEU A 77 15.82 -6.18 38.68
N SER A 78 16.87 -5.47 38.26
CA SER A 78 16.86 -4.00 38.17
C SER A 78 15.80 -3.49 37.17
N HIS A 79 15.57 -4.24 36.09
CA HIS A 79 14.56 -3.91 35.08
C HIS A 79 13.16 -4.39 35.48
N ALA A 80 13.07 -5.45 36.29
CA ALA A 80 11.81 -6.08 36.64
C ALA A 80 10.85 -5.08 37.35
N TRP A 81 9.62 -4.83 36.88
CA TRP A 81 9.10 -5.16 35.55
C TRP A 81 9.19 -3.95 34.61
N ALA A 82 9.29 -4.22 33.30
CA ALA A 82 9.59 -3.20 32.31
C ALA A 82 8.59 -2.04 32.34
N VAL A 83 9.09 -0.83 32.11
CA VAL A 83 8.28 0.40 32.11
C VAL A 83 7.18 0.37 31.04
N THR A 84 7.45 -0.24 29.89
CA THR A 84 6.51 -0.37 28.75
C THR A 84 5.25 -1.15 29.05
N VAL A 85 5.22 -1.89 30.17
CA VAL A 85 4.05 -2.66 30.60
C VAL A 85 3.55 -2.23 31.98
N THR A 86 4.28 -1.35 32.69
CA THR A 86 3.91 -0.88 34.04
C THR A 86 3.56 0.60 34.01
N GLY A 87 4.55 1.45 33.79
CA GLY A 87 4.45 2.91 33.72
C GLY A 87 5.56 3.61 34.52
N ALA A 88 5.54 4.93 34.53
CA ALA A 88 6.54 5.77 35.21
C ALA A 88 5.84 6.84 36.08
N PRO A 89 6.27 7.06 37.35
CA PRO A 89 7.29 6.33 38.12
C PRO A 89 6.88 4.88 38.45
N LYS A 90 7.79 3.92 38.25
CA LYS A 90 7.51 2.47 38.23
C LYS A 90 6.73 1.95 39.44
N LEU A 91 7.17 2.25 40.66
CA LEU A 91 6.53 1.73 41.88
C LEU A 91 5.09 2.24 42.04
N TRP A 92 4.85 3.51 41.71
CA TRP A 92 3.52 4.09 41.77
C TRP A 92 2.62 3.48 40.67
N ALA A 93 3.14 3.37 39.45
CA ALA A 93 2.41 2.77 38.33
C ALA A 93 2.00 1.31 38.61
N ILE A 94 2.89 0.50 39.21
CA ILE A 94 2.57 -0.87 39.63
C ILE A 94 1.43 -0.88 40.66
N ARG A 95 1.45 0.02 41.66
CA ARG A 95 0.36 0.12 42.65
C ARG A 95 -0.95 0.53 42.01
N PHE A 96 -0.91 1.52 41.13
CA PHE A 96 -2.09 1.96 40.36
C PHE A 96 -2.68 0.81 39.53
N VAL A 97 -1.84 0.05 38.84
CA VAL A 97 -2.27 -1.13 38.08
C VAL A 97 -2.94 -2.17 38.99
N GLU A 98 -2.34 -2.48 40.14
CA GLU A 98 -2.90 -3.45 41.11
C GLU A 98 -4.27 -2.97 41.66
N GLU A 99 -4.45 -1.67 41.84
CA GLU A 99 -5.71 -1.09 42.32
C GLU A 99 -6.80 -1.04 41.24
N GLN A 100 -6.43 -0.82 39.97
CA GLN A 100 -7.38 -0.60 38.87
C GLN A 100 -7.70 -1.87 38.07
N GLU A 101 -6.76 -2.81 37.95
CA GLU A 101 -7.01 -4.05 37.22
C GLU A 101 -7.85 -5.02 38.04
N ARG A 102 -8.97 -5.47 37.47
CA ARG A 102 -9.89 -6.41 38.14
C ARG A 102 -9.31 -7.81 38.38
N SER A 103 -8.11 -8.11 37.89
CA SER A 103 -7.50 -9.43 37.99
C SER A 103 -5.98 -9.40 37.79
N ALA A 104 -5.27 -10.19 38.60
CA ALA A 104 -3.81 -10.31 38.54
C ALA A 104 -3.30 -10.66 37.13
N ARG A 105 -2.20 -10.03 36.71
CA ARG A 105 -1.62 -10.17 35.38
C ARG A 105 -1.03 -11.55 35.08
N ARG A 106 -0.66 -12.30 36.13
CA ARG A 106 -0.06 -13.64 36.06
C ARG A 106 1.19 -13.64 35.16
N TRP A 107 1.05 -14.01 33.89
CA TRP A 107 2.12 -14.08 32.91
C TRP A 107 2.28 -12.77 32.13
N TYR A 108 1.26 -11.91 32.05
CA TYR A 108 1.28 -10.72 31.19
C TYR A 108 2.23 -9.65 31.73
N GLY A 109 3.18 -9.21 30.91
CA GLY A 109 4.20 -8.23 31.31
C GLY A 109 5.34 -8.80 32.17
N GLY A 110 5.38 -10.12 32.37
CA GLY A 110 6.52 -10.83 32.94
C GLY A 110 7.62 -11.07 31.92
N ALA A 111 8.45 -12.10 32.15
CA ALA A 111 9.51 -12.49 31.26
C ALA A 111 9.61 -14.01 31.05
N ILE A 112 10.04 -14.41 29.86
CA ILE A 112 10.41 -15.79 29.52
C ILE A 112 11.79 -15.76 28.87
N GLY A 113 12.64 -16.73 29.18
CA GLY A 113 14.00 -16.71 28.66
C GLY A 113 14.85 -17.88 29.10
N ARG A 114 16.16 -17.71 28.97
CA ARG A 114 17.18 -18.69 29.38
C ARG A 114 18.28 -18.02 30.18
N VAL A 115 18.82 -18.79 31.13
CA VAL A 115 20.08 -18.52 31.82
C VAL A 115 21.05 -19.63 31.41
N THR A 116 22.27 -19.29 31.06
CA THR A 116 23.30 -20.23 30.62
C THR A 116 24.38 -20.41 31.68
N PHE A 117 25.13 -21.51 31.62
CA PHE A 117 26.15 -21.85 32.63
C PHE A 117 27.34 -20.89 32.67
N ASP A 118 27.52 -20.08 31.63
CA ASP A 118 28.50 -19.00 31.55
C ASP A 118 28.02 -17.71 32.24
N GLY A 119 26.86 -17.73 32.89
CA GLY A 119 26.27 -16.59 33.57
C GLY A 119 25.47 -15.64 32.68
N ASN A 120 25.39 -15.91 31.36
CA ASN A 120 24.61 -15.07 30.46
C ASN A 120 23.11 -15.29 30.62
N MET A 121 22.33 -14.23 30.34
CA MET A 121 20.87 -14.28 30.37
C MET A 121 20.29 -13.64 29.11
N ASN A 122 19.26 -14.27 28.54
CA ASN A 122 18.45 -13.70 27.48
C ASN A 122 16.98 -13.92 27.82
N THR A 123 16.25 -12.82 28.01
CA THR A 123 14.82 -12.82 28.34
C THR A 123 14.06 -11.94 27.37
N GLY A 124 12.82 -12.34 27.08
CA GLY A 124 11.84 -11.55 26.35
C GLY A 124 10.62 -11.29 27.23
N LEU A 125 10.01 -10.12 27.04
CA LEU A 125 8.74 -9.79 27.69
C LEU A 125 7.63 -10.70 27.17
N THR A 126 6.80 -11.20 28.08
CA THR A 126 5.62 -12.02 27.76
C THR A 126 4.43 -11.15 27.31
N LEU A 127 4.67 -10.38 26.25
CA LEU A 127 3.67 -9.65 25.49
C LEU A 127 3.28 -10.45 24.26
N ARG A 128 2.12 -10.13 23.66
CA ARG A 128 1.58 -10.87 22.50
C ARG A 128 1.63 -12.39 22.70
N THR A 129 1.36 -12.79 23.92
CA THR A 129 1.35 -14.18 24.37
C THR A 129 -0.08 -14.57 24.71
N MET A 130 -0.38 -15.87 24.63
CA MET A 130 -1.66 -16.44 24.99
C MET A 130 -1.42 -17.54 26.01
N ARG A 131 -2.21 -17.58 27.08
CA ARG A 131 -2.20 -18.69 28.02
C ARG A 131 -3.35 -19.64 27.72
N MET A 132 -3.01 -20.90 27.49
CA MET A 132 -3.96 -21.99 27.35
C MET A 132 -4.10 -22.71 28.69
N LYS A 133 -5.30 -22.71 29.27
CA LYS A 133 -5.60 -23.46 30.50
C LYS A 133 -7.03 -23.95 30.48
N ASP A 134 -7.24 -25.24 30.75
CA ASP A 134 -8.56 -25.88 30.87
C ASP A 134 -9.47 -25.62 29.65
N GLY A 135 -8.88 -25.63 28.44
CA GLY A 135 -9.59 -25.35 27.19
C GLY A 135 -9.91 -23.87 26.93
N ILE A 136 -9.47 -22.96 27.82
CA ILE A 136 -9.66 -21.52 27.69
C ILE A 136 -8.36 -20.85 27.23
N ALA A 137 -8.46 -20.05 26.17
CA ALA A 137 -7.41 -19.17 25.69
C ALA A 137 -7.55 -17.78 26.32
N GLU A 138 -6.64 -17.42 27.22
CA GLU A 138 -6.56 -16.10 27.84
C GLU A 138 -5.57 -15.22 27.05
N ILE A 139 -6.04 -14.10 26.48
CA ILE A 139 -5.21 -13.08 25.83
C ILE A 139 -5.32 -11.79 26.63
N ARG A 140 -4.18 -11.17 26.95
CA ARG A 140 -4.10 -9.83 27.54
C ARG A 140 -3.34 -8.89 26.62
N ALA A 141 -3.86 -7.68 26.47
CA ALA A 141 -3.26 -6.60 25.72
C ALA A 141 -3.52 -5.28 26.45
N GLY A 142 -2.67 -4.30 26.21
CA GLY A 142 -2.71 -2.99 26.84
C GLY A 142 -2.02 -1.96 25.96
N ALA A 143 -2.20 -0.71 26.33
CA ALA A 143 -1.60 0.45 25.68
C ALA A 143 -0.98 1.37 26.74
N THR A 144 -0.03 2.19 26.32
CA THR A 144 0.62 3.15 27.21
C THR A 144 -0.24 4.40 27.28
N LEU A 145 -0.61 4.81 28.48
CA LEU A 145 -1.48 5.96 28.68
C LEU A 145 -0.65 7.20 29.04
N LEU A 146 -0.77 8.24 28.21
CA LEU A 146 -0.26 9.58 28.48
C LEU A 146 -1.44 10.51 28.83
N TYR A 147 -1.11 11.73 29.26
CA TYR A 147 -2.14 12.73 29.60
C TYR A 147 -3.02 13.10 28.39
N ASP A 148 -2.44 13.12 27.20
CA ASP A 148 -3.08 13.46 25.93
C ASP A 148 -3.52 12.23 25.12
N SER A 149 -3.54 11.04 25.75
CA SER A 149 -4.07 9.83 25.14
C SER A 149 -5.57 9.96 24.86
N ASP A 150 -5.98 9.54 23.65
CA ASP A 150 -7.38 9.44 23.25
C ASP A 150 -7.95 8.06 23.64
N PRO A 151 -8.96 7.96 24.53
CA PRO A 151 -9.43 6.68 25.05
C PRO A 151 -9.88 5.67 23.99
N ASP A 152 -10.53 6.14 22.92
CA ASP A 152 -11.03 5.28 21.85
C ASP A 152 -9.88 4.74 20.99
N ALA A 153 -8.87 5.57 20.72
CA ALA A 153 -7.66 5.15 20.04
C ALA A 153 -6.87 4.10 20.85
N GLU A 154 -6.75 4.28 22.18
CA GLU A 154 -6.05 3.31 23.03
C GLU A 154 -6.76 1.95 23.06
N GLU A 155 -8.09 1.95 23.16
CA GLU A 155 -8.90 0.74 23.10
C GLU A 155 -8.74 0.04 21.74
N ALA A 156 -8.77 0.80 20.64
CA ALA A 156 -8.52 0.27 19.30
C ALA A 156 -7.11 -0.35 19.18
N GLU A 157 -6.10 0.29 19.78
CA GLU A 157 -4.73 -0.21 19.81
C GLU A 157 -4.63 -1.54 20.56
N THR A 158 -5.29 -1.70 21.71
CA THR A 158 -5.27 -2.98 22.44
C THR A 158 -5.86 -4.12 21.61
N ARG A 159 -6.94 -3.85 20.88
CA ARG A 159 -7.59 -4.82 19.98
C ARG A 159 -6.68 -5.19 18.82
N LEU A 160 -6.02 -4.21 18.22
CA LEU A 160 -5.06 -4.43 17.15
C LEU A 160 -3.86 -5.27 17.63
N LYS A 161 -3.34 -4.99 18.83
CA LYS A 161 -2.28 -5.77 19.47
C LYS A 161 -2.68 -7.24 19.69
N ALA A 162 -3.93 -7.48 20.09
CA ALA A 162 -4.48 -8.82 20.34
C ALA A 162 -4.94 -9.58 19.08
N ALA A 163 -5.28 -8.86 17.99
CA ALA A 163 -5.92 -9.42 16.80
C ALA A 163 -5.17 -10.61 16.20
N ALA A 164 -3.84 -10.58 16.24
CA ALA A 164 -3.00 -11.66 15.74
C ALA A 164 -3.26 -13.01 16.44
N LEU A 165 -3.39 -12.99 17.76
CA LEU A 165 -3.61 -14.17 18.59
C LEU A 165 -5.04 -14.65 18.49
N VAL A 166 -6.01 -13.73 18.48
CA VAL A 166 -7.43 -14.05 18.26
C VAL A 166 -7.62 -14.75 16.93
N ALA A 167 -6.97 -14.25 15.87
CA ALA A 167 -7.04 -14.87 14.54
C ALA A 167 -6.43 -16.28 14.53
N ALA A 168 -5.34 -16.51 15.26
CA ALA A 168 -4.71 -17.82 15.36
C ALA A 168 -5.60 -18.87 16.04
N ILE A 169 -6.36 -18.50 17.08
CA ILE A 169 -7.31 -19.41 17.75
C ILE A 169 -8.50 -19.75 16.85
N ARG A 170 -9.06 -18.75 16.17
CA ARG A 170 -10.31 -18.91 15.40
C ARG A 170 -10.16 -19.73 14.13
N GLY A 171 -8.95 -20.23 13.84
CA GLY A 171 -8.69 -20.92 12.56
C GLY A 171 -8.85 -19.99 11.36
N THR A 172 -9.01 -18.68 11.58
CA THR A 172 -8.78 -17.65 10.58
C THR A 172 -7.27 -17.56 10.39
N SER A 173 -6.72 -18.62 9.79
CA SER A 173 -5.61 -18.52 8.88
C SER A 173 -5.77 -17.19 8.16
N ARG A 174 -4.73 -16.38 8.20
CA ARG A 174 -4.52 -15.35 7.19
C ARG A 174 -5.05 -15.92 5.87
N PRO A 175 -5.80 -15.18 5.02
CA PRO A 175 -5.55 -15.39 3.61
C PRO A 175 -4.04 -15.34 3.52
N ALA A 176 -3.40 -16.44 3.10
CA ALA A 176 -1.97 -16.43 2.83
C ALA A 176 -1.69 -15.09 2.15
N ALA A 177 -0.67 -14.35 2.61
CA ALA A 177 -0.24 -13.17 1.86
C ALA A 177 -0.28 -13.60 0.41
N SER A 178 -1.15 -12.97 -0.39
CA SER A 178 -1.49 -13.42 -1.73
C SER A 178 -0.25 -13.19 -2.59
N THR A 179 0.73 -14.06 -2.42
CA THR A 179 1.83 -14.31 -3.32
C THR A 179 1.18 -15.01 -4.50
N GLY A 180 0.64 -14.18 -5.38
CA GLY A 180 -0.30 -14.55 -6.41
C GLY A 180 -1.48 -13.62 -6.33
N LEU A 181 -1.44 -12.53 -7.10
CA LEU A 181 -2.66 -12.10 -7.78
C LEU A 181 -3.38 -13.37 -8.21
N ALA A 182 -4.57 -13.63 -7.67
CA ALA A 182 -5.44 -14.63 -8.26
C ALA A 182 -5.64 -14.13 -9.69
N SER A 183 -4.88 -14.69 -10.64
CA SER A 183 -4.92 -14.23 -12.02
C SER A 183 -6.33 -14.51 -12.49
N SER A 184 -7.17 -13.47 -12.62
CA SER A 184 -8.35 -13.64 -13.42
C SER A 184 -7.85 -14.08 -14.80
N ARG A 185 -8.36 -15.19 -15.32
CA ARG A 185 -8.01 -15.63 -16.68
C ARG A 185 -8.81 -14.86 -17.72
N THR A 186 -9.19 -13.61 -17.42
CA THR A 186 -10.00 -12.76 -18.29
C THR A 186 -9.31 -12.50 -19.63
N GLY A 187 -7.98 -12.50 -19.67
CA GLY A 187 -7.20 -12.38 -20.90
C GLY A 187 -6.96 -13.70 -21.65
N SER A 188 -7.26 -14.86 -21.05
CA SER A 188 -6.86 -16.16 -21.62
C SER A 188 -7.41 -16.37 -23.04
N GLY A 189 -6.50 -16.60 -23.99
CA GLY A 189 -6.85 -16.81 -25.40
C GLY A 189 -7.03 -15.54 -26.24
N ARG A 190 -6.90 -14.35 -25.63
CA ARG A 190 -6.94 -13.06 -26.34
C ARG A 190 -5.54 -12.61 -26.75
N LYS A 191 -5.42 -12.09 -27.97
CA LYS A 191 -4.21 -11.51 -28.55
C LYS A 191 -4.28 -9.99 -28.45
N ILE A 192 -3.40 -9.42 -27.64
CA ILE A 192 -3.36 -7.98 -27.35
C ILE A 192 -2.13 -7.39 -28.03
N LEU A 193 -2.35 -6.35 -28.81
CA LEU A 193 -1.26 -5.54 -29.37
C LEU A 193 -1.10 -4.28 -28.53
N LEU A 194 0.01 -4.19 -27.79
CA LEU A 194 0.41 -2.98 -27.07
C LEU A 194 1.29 -2.13 -28.00
N ILE A 195 0.78 -0.96 -28.39
CA ILE A 195 1.51 -0.01 -29.23
C ILE A 195 2.32 0.91 -28.33
N ASP A 196 3.64 0.79 -28.41
CA ASP A 196 4.64 1.53 -27.64
C ASP A 196 4.92 2.91 -28.26
N HIS A 197 4.54 3.97 -27.55
CA HIS A 197 4.81 5.38 -27.90
C HIS A 197 6.02 5.94 -27.15
N GLU A 198 7.04 5.10 -26.91
CA GLU A 198 8.31 5.49 -26.29
C GLU A 198 8.23 5.83 -24.80
N ASP A 199 7.33 5.17 -24.10
CA ASP A 199 7.20 5.30 -22.64
C ASP A 199 8.06 4.28 -21.88
N SER A 200 8.61 4.72 -20.75
CA SER A 200 9.46 3.88 -19.90
C SER A 200 8.69 2.80 -19.11
N PHE A 201 7.36 2.90 -18.98
CA PHE A 201 6.50 1.99 -18.22
C PHE A 201 5.79 0.94 -19.08
N VAL A 202 5.99 0.95 -20.41
CA VAL A 202 5.32 0.04 -21.35
C VAL A 202 5.49 -1.45 -21.00
N HIS A 203 6.66 -1.84 -20.48
CA HIS A 203 6.92 -3.23 -20.09
C HIS A 203 6.21 -3.64 -18.80
N THR A 204 6.01 -2.72 -17.86
CA THR A 204 5.24 -2.97 -16.63
C THR A 204 3.76 -3.16 -16.98
N LEU A 205 3.22 -2.28 -17.83
CA LEU A 205 1.85 -2.39 -18.34
C LEU A 205 1.64 -3.71 -19.10
N ALA A 206 2.57 -4.07 -20.01
CA ALA A 206 2.55 -5.36 -20.70
C ALA A 206 2.59 -6.55 -19.73
N GLY A 207 3.43 -6.45 -18.68
CA GLY A 207 3.54 -7.46 -17.63
C GLY A 207 2.21 -7.67 -16.90
N TYR A 208 1.54 -6.58 -16.51
CA TYR A 208 0.25 -6.62 -15.82
C TYR A 208 -0.82 -7.27 -16.72
N ILE A 209 -0.91 -6.86 -17.99
CA ILE A 209 -1.85 -7.48 -18.94
C ILE A 209 -1.56 -8.96 -19.12
N ARG A 210 -0.29 -9.39 -19.22
CA ARG A 210 0.08 -10.81 -19.30
C ARG A 210 -0.37 -11.63 -18.09
N THR A 211 -0.43 -11.02 -16.89
CA THR A 211 -0.93 -11.74 -15.71
C THR A 211 -2.41 -12.10 -15.81
N THR A 212 -3.19 -11.46 -16.69
CA THR A 212 -4.59 -11.85 -16.99
C THR A 212 -4.70 -13.11 -17.87
N GLY A 213 -3.56 -13.64 -18.35
CA GLY A 213 -3.48 -14.78 -19.27
C GLY A 213 -3.51 -14.40 -20.76
N ALA A 214 -3.54 -13.12 -21.11
CA ALA A 214 -3.50 -12.64 -22.49
C ALA A 214 -2.13 -12.82 -23.17
N GLU A 215 -2.16 -13.08 -24.48
CA GLU A 215 -0.97 -13.07 -25.33
C GLU A 215 -0.68 -11.61 -25.75
N VAL A 216 0.34 -10.99 -25.15
CA VAL A 216 0.66 -9.57 -25.39
C VAL A 216 1.89 -9.42 -26.28
N THR A 217 1.69 -8.86 -27.47
CA THR A 217 2.74 -8.41 -28.39
C THR A 217 2.94 -6.92 -28.26
N THR A 218 4.17 -6.46 -28.04
CA THR A 218 4.51 -5.03 -27.91
C THR A 218 5.30 -4.59 -29.14
N LEU A 219 4.80 -3.61 -29.90
CA LEU A 219 5.45 -3.07 -31.09
C LEU A 219 5.55 -1.55 -31.00
N ARG A 220 6.61 -0.96 -31.56
CA ARG A 220 6.73 0.49 -31.74
C ARG A 220 5.63 1.02 -32.66
N HIS A 221 5.18 2.25 -32.42
CA HIS A 221 4.02 2.87 -33.07
C HIS A 221 4.04 2.84 -34.62
N ASP A 222 5.18 3.11 -35.23
CA ASP A 222 5.40 3.08 -36.67
C ASP A 222 5.27 1.66 -37.25
N PHE A 223 5.97 0.70 -36.65
CA PHE A 223 5.94 -0.71 -37.07
C PHE A 223 4.58 -1.36 -36.79
N ALA A 224 3.93 -1.01 -35.68
CA ALA A 224 2.58 -1.49 -35.35
C ALA A 224 1.56 -1.11 -36.43
N ARG A 225 1.57 0.16 -36.88
CA ARG A 225 0.71 0.60 -37.99
C ARG A 225 0.99 -0.18 -39.28
N GLU A 226 2.25 -0.45 -39.59
CA GLU A 226 2.63 -1.27 -40.76
C GLU A 226 2.03 -2.68 -40.67
N GLN A 227 2.16 -3.35 -39.52
CA GLN A 227 1.62 -4.69 -39.32
C GLN A 227 0.09 -4.71 -39.38
N LEU A 228 -0.59 -3.71 -38.82
CA LEU A 228 -2.04 -3.56 -38.91
C LEU A 228 -2.51 -3.40 -40.37
N ARG A 229 -1.78 -2.64 -41.20
CA ARG A 229 -2.04 -2.53 -42.65
C ARG A 229 -1.83 -3.86 -43.38
N LYS A 230 -0.80 -4.63 -43.00
CA LYS A 230 -0.50 -5.95 -43.56
C LYS A 230 -1.49 -7.06 -43.14
N GLY A 231 -2.44 -6.75 -42.26
CA GLY A 231 -3.52 -7.68 -41.89
C GLY A 231 -3.38 -8.29 -40.50
N LEU A 232 -2.51 -7.78 -39.63
CA LEU A 232 -2.52 -8.15 -38.21
C LEU A 232 -3.90 -7.81 -37.60
N ARG A 233 -4.47 -8.76 -36.87
CA ARG A 233 -5.80 -8.69 -36.25
C ARG A 233 -5.69 -9.07 -34.77
N PRO A 234 -5.41 -8.10 -33.87
CA PRO A 234 -5.49 -8.32 -32.43
C PRO A 234 -6.95 -8.22 -31.95
N ASP A 235 -7.25 -8.82 -30.81
CA ASP A 235 -8.57 -8.77 -30.14
C ASP A 235 -8.77 -7.44 -29.38
N LEU A 236 -7.67 -6.76 -29.06
CA LEU A 236 -7.63 -5.43 -28.45
C LEU A 236 -6.29 -4.77 -28.78
N VAL A 237 -6.34 -3.48 -29.07
CA VAL A 237 -5.14 -2.62 -29.07
C VAL A 237 -5.08 -1.80 -27.82
N VAL A 238 -3.92 -1.82 -27.15
CA VAL A 238 -3.62 -0.90 -26.06
C VAL A 238 -2.69 0.18 -26.57
N LEU A 239 -3.14 1.44 -26.52
CA LEU A 239 -2.30 2.60 -26.78
C LEU A 239 -1.57 2.95 -25.48
N SER A 240 -0.26 2.70 -25.46
CA SER A 240 0.56 2.97 -24.28
C SER A 240 0.66 4.48 -23.96
N PRO A 241 1.12 4.84 -22.76
CA PRO A 241 1.60 6.19 -22.47
C PRO A 241 2.73 6.60 -23.42
N GLY A 242 3.16 7.85 -23.34
CA GLY A 242 4.29 8.37 -24.11
C GLY A 242 4.61 9.82 -23.72
N PRO A 243 5.79 10.31 -24.13
CA PRO A 243 6.15 11.72 -23.98
C PRO A 243 5.40 12.59 -25.00
N GLY A 244 5.63 13.90 -24.97
CA GLY A 244 5.18 14.80 -26.04
C GLY A 244 3.65 14.88 -26.19
N ARG A 245 3.20 14.94 -27.44
CA ARG A 245 1.80 15.11 -27.86
C ARG A 245 1.36 13.96 -28.77
N PRO A 246 0.04 13.67 -28.86
CA PRO A 246 -0.45 12.58 -29.72
C PRO A 246 -0.07 12.69 -31.20
N GLU A 247 0.11 13.92 -31.70
CA GLU A 247 0.55 14.22 -33.07
C GLU A 247 1.98 13.72 -33.37
N ASP A 248 2.89 13.74 -32.38
CA ASP A 248 4.28 13.29 -32.52
C ASP A 248 4.35 11.80 -32.91
N PHE A 249 3.33 11.03 -32.52
CA PHE A 249 3.28 9.58 -32.74
C PHE A 249 2.27 9.17 -33.81
N ALA A 250 1.60 10.12 -34.46
CA ALA A 250 0.50 9.88 -35.41
C ALA A 250 -0.58 8.94 -34.83
N ILE A 251 -1.06 9.24 -33.61
CA ILE A 251 -2.10 8.43 -32.96
C ILE A 251 -3.42 8.48 -33.76
N ALA A 252 -3.73 9.59 -34.42
CA ALA A 252 -4.90 9.72 -35.28
C ALA A 252 -4.91 8.66 -36.41
N ASP A 253 -3.80 8.51 -37.14
CA ASP A 253 -3.65 7.47 -38.18
C ASP A 253 -3.82 6.05 -37.62
N THR A 254 -3.34 5.83 -36.39
CA THR A 254 -3.52 4.54 -35.71
C THR A 254 -5.00 4.30 -35.40
N LEU A 255 -5.71 5.30 -34.87
CA LEU A 255 -7.13 5.19 -34.53
C LEU A 255 -8.01 5.01 -35.76
N ASP A 256 -7.73 5.72 -36.87
CA ASP A 256 -8.41 5.51 -38.15
C ASP A 256 -8.33 4.05 -38.60
N LEU A 257 -7.12 3.47 -38.59
CA LEU A 257 -6.92 2.07 -38.95
C LEU A 257 -7.69 1.11 -38.04
N LEU A 258 -7.72 1.37 -36.74
CA LEU A 258 -8.37 0.48 -35.76
C LEU A 258 -9.89 0.54 -35.89
N ILE A 259 -10.46 1.74 -36.10
CA ILE A 259 -11.90 1.93 -36.31
C ILE A 259 -12.33 1.29 -37.64
N GLU A 260 -11.60 1.51 -38.73
CA GLU A 260 -11.86 0.87 -40.04
C GLU A 260 -11.88 -0.66 -39.91
N LYS A 261 -10.97 -1.20 -39.10
CA LYS A 261 -10.81 -2.64 -38.88
C LYS A 261 -11.70 -3.19 -37.76
N GLN A 262 -12.50 -2.34 -37.12
CA GLN A 262 -13.37 -2.67 -35.98
C GLN A 262 -12.62 -3.35 -34.82
N VAL A 263 -11.39 -2.92 -34.57
CA VAL A 263 -10.55 -3.43 -33.48
C VAL A 263 -10.78 -2.59 -32.23
N PRO A 264 -11.12 -3.20 -31.07
CA PRO A 264 -11.25 -2.49 -29.80
C PRO A 264 -9.99 -1.76 -29.39
N VAL A 265 -10.14 -0.64 -28.66
CA VAL A 265 -9.02 0.21 -28.23
C VAL A 265 -9.11 0.56 -26.75
N PHE A 266 -8.01 0.34 -26.02
CA PHE A 266 -7.81 0.86 -24.67
C PHE A 266 -6.63 1.85 -24.63
N GLY A 267 -6.88 3.10 -24.23
CA GLY A 267 -5.83 4.12 -24.12
C GLY A 267 -5.33 4.32 -22.69
N VAL A 268 -4.02 4.51 -22.52
CA VAL A 268 -3.42 4.90 -21.24
C VAL A 268 -2.62 6.18 -21.40
N CYS A 269 -2.88 7.19 -20.56
CA CYS A 269 -2.20 8.49 -20.55
C CYS A 269 -2.21 9.18 -21.93
N LEU A 270 -1.10 9.12 -22.70
CA LEU A 270 -1.03 9.62 -24.08
C LEU A 270 -2.10 8.97 -24.97
N GLY A 271 -2.44 7.71 -24.74
CA GLY A 271 -3.53 7.03 -25.44
C GLY A 271 -4.90 7.68 -25.21
N LEU A 272 -5.21 8.12 -23.98
CA LEU A 272 -6.44 8.87 -23.70
C LEU A 272 -6.44 10.21 -24.43
N GLN A 273 -5.30 10.91 -24.36
CA GLN A 273 -5.13 12.22 -24.98
C GLN A 273 -5.35 12.15 -26.49
N GLY A 274 -4.74 11.16 -27.16
CA GLY A 274 -4.92 10.95 -28.59
C GLY A 274 -6.34 10.54 -28.98
N ILE A 275 -7.04 9.77 -28.14
CA ILE A 275 -8.46 9.44 -28.37
C ILE A 275 -9.33 10.71 -28.29
N VAL A 276 -9.09 11.58 -27.31
CA VAL A 276 -9.85 12.84 -27.18
C VAL A 276 -9.61 13.76 -28.38
N GLU A 277 -8.34 13.96 -28.77
CA GLU A 277 -8.01 14.79 -29.94
C GLU A 277 -8.60 14.23 -31.23
N TYR A 278 -8.53 12.91 -31.44
CA TYR A 278 -9.09 12.26 -32.62
C TYR A 278 -10.59 12.51 -32.80
N PHE A 279 -11.36 12.51 -31.70
CA PHE A 279 -12.79 12.80 -31.73
C PHE A 279 -13.12 14.31 -31.68
N GLY A 280 -12.13 15.18 -31.87
CA GLY A 280 -12.30 16.63 -32.02
C GLY A 280 -12.20 17.45 -30.73
N GLY A 281 -11.68 16.85 -29.65
CA GLY A 281 -11.38 17.57 -28.41
C GLY A 281 -10.03 18.28 -28.47
N SER A 282 -9.77 19.17 -27.51
CA SER A 282 -8.47 19.81 -27.31
C SER A 282 -7.81 19.39 -26.00
N LEU A 283 -6.48 19.48 -25.98
CA LEU A 283 -5.68 19.25 -24.79
C LEU A 283 -5.19 20.57 -24.20
N GLY A 284 -5.39 20.72 -22.89
CA GLY A 284 -4.84 21.81 -22.09
C GLY A 284 -3.55 21.37 -21.41
N VAL A 285 -2.86 22.34 -20.80
CA VAL A 285 -1.69 22.09 -19.94
C VAL A 285 -2.09 22.39 -18.51
N LEU A 286 -1.79 21.48 -17.59
CA LEU A 286 -2.02 21.69 -16.16
C LEU A 286 -1.16 22.84 -15.64
N ASP A 287 -1.72 23.69 -14.77
CA ASP A 287 -0.98 24.75 -14.09
C ASP A 287 0.23 24.20 -13.30
N VAL A 288 0.05 23.02 -12.72
CA VAL A 288 1.10 22.28 -12.01
C VAL A 288 1.24 20.88 -12.62
N PRO A 289 2.39 20.56 -13.25
CA PRO A 289 2.66 19.22 -13.78
C PRO A 289 2.52 18.11 -12.72
N MET A 290 1.91 17.00 -13.14
CA MET A 290 1.66 15.83 -12.30
C MET A 290 2.51 14.66 -12.77
N HIS A 291 3.81 14.72 -12.50
CA HIS A 291 4.79 13.65 -12.78
C HIS A 291 5.15 12.90 -11.50
N GLY A 292 4.69 11.65 -11.37
CA GLY A 292 5.00 10.81 -10.21
C GLY A 292 4.24 11.21 -8.95
N LYS A 293 3.00 11.69 -9.09
CA LYS A 293 2.18 12.15 -7.96
C LYS A 293 0.91 11.31 -7.82
N PRO A 294 0.53 10.91 -6.60
CA PRO A 294 -0.78 10.31 -6.37
C PRO A 294 -1.88 11.38 -6.46
N SER A 295 -3.06 10.98 -6.90
CA SER A 295 -4.26 11.82 -6.81
C SER A 295 -5.47 10.94 -6.55
N VAL A 296 -6.39 11.52 -5.79
CA VAL A 296 -7.71 10.95 -5.59
C VAL A 296 -8.56 11.19 -6.83
N VAL A 297 -9.20 10.15 -7.30
CA VAL A 297 -10.13 10.15 -8.44
C VAL A 297 -11.49 9.71 -7.97
N HIS A 298 -12.51 10.39 -8.48
CA HIS A 298 -13.91 10.07 -8.28
C HIS A 298 -14.43 9.38 -9.54
N ALA A 299 -14.82 8.11 -9.39
CA ALA A 299 -15.51 7.39 -10.43
C ALA A 299 -16.98 7.83 -10.49
N SER A 300 -17.50 7.84 -11.71
CA SER A 300 -18.91 8.03 -12.01
C SER A 300 -19.44 6.78 -12.74
N SER A 301 -20.54 6.89 -13.47
CA SER A 301 -21.13 5.76 -14.20
C SER A 301 -20.34 5.44 -15.48
N GLY A 302 -19.64 4.30 -15.50
CA GLY A 302 -18.96 3.75 -16.67
C GLY A 302 -18.80 2.22 -16.56
N ARG A 303 -18.81 1.52 -17.70
CA ARG A 303 -18.64 0.06 -17.74
C ARG A 303 -17.26 -0.38 -17.26
N LEU A 304 -16.24 0.41 -17.58
CA LEU A 304 -14.84 0.15 -17.24
C LEU A 304 -14.58 0.21 -15.73
N LEU A 305 -15.34 1.04 -15.01
CA LEU A 305 -15.16 1.27 -13.57
C LEU A 305 -16.18 0.52 -12.71
N GLN A 306 -16.98 -0.35 -13.32
CA GLN A 306 -18.02 -1.10 -12.61
C GLN A 306 -17.38 -2.05 -11.58
N GLY A 307 -17.81 -1.92 -10.32
CA GLY A 307 -17.29 -2.73 -9.21
C GLY A 307 -16.04 -2.16 -8.55
N MET A 308 -15.50 -1.03 -9.03
CA MET A 308 -14.46 -0.28 -8.34
C MET A 308 -15.05 0.66 -7.28
N PRO A 309 -14.28 1.08 -6.26
CA PRO A 309 -14.70 2.11 -5.32
C PRO A 309 -15.11 3.40 -6.04
N GLU A 310 -16.08 4.14 -5.49
CA GLU A 310 -16.45 5.47 -6.01
C GLU A 310 -15.29 6.48 -5.91
N ARG A 311 -14.37 6.25 -4.97
CA ARG A 311 -13.19 7.09 -4.72
C ARG A 311 -11.96 6.21 -4.56
N PHE A 312 -10.92 6.45 -5.35
CA PHE A 312 -9.67 5.70 -5.28
C PHE A 312 -8.44 6.54 -5.65
N THR A 313 -7.25 6.05 -5.27
CA THR A 313 -5.97 6.73 -5.51
C THR A 313 -5.26 6.16 -6.72
N VAL A 314 -4.76 7.04 -7.61
CA VAL A 314 -4.02 6.67 -8.82
C VAL A 314 -2.72 7.45 -8.97
N GLY A 315 -1.76 6.87 -9.69
CA GLY A 315 -0.52 7.54 -10.12
C GLY A 315 -0.70 8.35 -11.40
N ARG A 316 -0.33 9.64 -11.36
CA ARG A 316 -0.32 10.55 -12.52
C ARG A 316 1.11 10.80 -13.01
N TYR A 317 1.29 10.77 -14.33
CA TYR A 317 2.54 11.12 -15.03
C TYR A 317 2.31 12.02 -16.25
N HIS A 318 1.41 13.01 -16.13
CA HIS A 318 1.01 13.84 -17.27
C HIS A 318 1.03 15.34 -16.94
N SER A 319 1.34 16.12 -17.96
CA SER A 319 1.18 17.58 -17.97
C SER A 319 0.01 18.03 -18.84
N LEU A 320 -0.32 17.25 -19.86
CA LEU A 320 -1.46 17.49 -20.74
C LEU A 320 -2.72 16.82 -20.19
N PHE A 321 -3.87 17.43 -20.43
CA PHE A 321 -5.16 16.86 -20.05
C PHE A 321 -6.26 17.24 -21.05
N ALA A 322 -7.31 16.43 -21.12
CA ALA A 322 -8.47 16.71 -21.96
C ALA A 322 -9.26 17.92 -21.45
N GLU A 323 -9.43 18.95 -22.28
CA GLU A 323 -10.20 20.15 -21.88
C GLU A 323 -11.69 19.86 -21.86
N ARG A 324 -12.36 20.27 -20.77
CA ARG A 324 -13.80 20.08 -20.61
C ARG A 324 -14.62 20.89 -21.62
N SER A 325 -14.13 22.07 -22.00
CA SER A 325 -14.81 23.02 -22.90
C SER A 325 -14.99 22.50 -24.33
N SER A 326 -14.07 21.67 -24.79
CA SER A 326 -14.06 21.05 -26.13
C SER A 326 -14.31 19.55 -26.08
N PHE A 327 -14.66 18.99 -24.92
CA PHE A 327 -14.75 17.55 -24.74
C PHE A 327 -15.80 16.92 -25.69
N PRO A 328 -15.43 15.96 -26.55
CA PRO A 328 -16.31 15.44 -27.59
C PRO A 328 -17.58 14.80 -27.04
N ALA A 329 -18.74 15.14 -27.62
CA ALA A 329 -20.03 14.61 -27.20
C ALA A 329 -20.19 13.10 -27.46
N VAL A 330 -19.34 12.49 -28.29
CA VAL A 330 -19.30 11.04 -28.54
C VAL A 330 -18.61 10.26 -27.42
N LEU A 331 -17.87 10.95 -26.55
CA LEU A 331 -17.20 10.39 -25.38
C LEU A 331 -17.98 10.73 -24.11
N SER A 332 -17.89 9.85 -23.12
CA SER A 332 -18.37 10.06 -21.76
C SER A 332 -17.16 10.09 -20.84
N ALA A 333 -17.01 11.15 -20.03
CA ALA A 333 -16.05 11.18 -18.94
C ALA A 333 -16.61 10.35 -17.78
N THR A 334 -15.90 9.28 -17.42
CA THR A 334 -16.36 8.30 -16.42
C THR A 334 -15.61 8.41 -15.09
N ALA A 335 -14.50 9.14 -15.03
CA ALA A 335 -13.85 9.52 -13.78
C ALA A 335 -13.15 10.87 -13.87
N GLU A 336 -13.10 11.61 -12.77
CA GLU A 336 -12.45 12.92 -12.67
C GLU A 336 -11.75 13.10 -11.31
N THR A 337 -10.73 13.96 -11.25
CA THR A 337 -10.13 14.42 -9.98
C THR A 337 -10.93 15.54 -9.32
N GLU A 338 -10.57 15.91 -8.08
CA GLU A 338 -11.18 17.05 -7.37
C GLU A 338 -11.02 18.39 -8.13
N ASP A 339 -9.92 18.57 -8.87
CA ASP A 339 -9.67 19.70 -9.77
C ASP A 339 -10.33 19.56 -11.16
N ARG A 340 -11.28 18.62 -11.31
CA ARG A 340 -12.08 18.38 -12.53
C ARG A 340 -11.27 17.98 -13.77
N VAL A 341 -10.13 17.34 -13.56
CA VAL A 341 -9.35 16.77 -14.66
C VAL A 341 -9.95 15.41 -15.01
N ILE A 342 -10.22 15.17 -16.30
CA ILE A 342 -10.79 13.91 -16.78
C ILE A 342 -9.75 12.80 -16.66
N MET A 343 -10.10 11.73 -15.95
CA MET A 343 -9.21 10.62 -15.62
C MET A 343 -9.59 9.29 -16.26
N ALA A 344 -10.83 9.12 -16.68
CA ALA A 344 -11.27 7.97 -17.47
C ALA A 344 -12.36 8.38 -18.46
N ILE A 345 -12.36 7.75 -19.63
CA ILE A 345 -13.34 7.99 -20.69
C ILE A 345 -13.82 6.68 -21.32
N GLU A 346 -15.04 6.71 -21.84
CA GLU A 346 -15.62 5.66 -22.67
C GLU A 346 -16.31 6.27 -23.89
N HIS A 347 -16.11 5.68 -25.06
CA HIS A 347 -16.89 6.03 -26.23
C HIS A 347 -18.31 5.44 -26.10
N LYS A 348 -19.33 6.22 -26.47
CA LYS A 348 -20.73 5.83 -26.29
C LYS A 348 -21.14 4.60 -27.11
N ASN A 349 -20.64 4.50 -28.35
CA ASN A 349 -21.03 3.44 -29.31
C ASN A 349 -19.89 2.49 -29.75
N LEU A 350 -18.64 2.93 -29.76
CA LEU A 350 -17.49 2.12 -30.20
C LEU A 350 -16.83 1.42 -29.00
N PRO A 351 -16.16 0.27 -29.20
CA PRO A 351 -15.40 -0.41 -28.16
C PRO A 351 -14.07 0.31 -27.89
N ILE A 352 -14.16 1.57 -27.43
CA ILE A 352 -13.03 2.43 -27.11
C ILE A 352 -13.21 2.97 -25.70
N ALA A 353 -12.20 2.76 -24.85
CA ALA A 353 -12.12 3.36 -23.52
C ALA A 353 -10.69 3.78 -23.22
N ALA A 354 -10.49 4.67 -22.25
CA ALA A 354 -9.14 5.07 -21.87
C ALA A 354 -9.08 5.62 -20.45
N VAL A 355 -7.86 5.65 -19.89
CA VAL A 355 -7.54 6.26 -18.60
C VAL A 355 -6.36 7.22 -18.74
N GLN A 356 -6.40 8.32 -17.99
CA GLN A 356 -5.33 9.33 -17.99
C GLN A 356 -4.21 8.95 -17.01
N PHE A 357 -4.56 8.20 -15.96
CA PHE A 357 -3.61 7.69 -14.97
C PHE A 357 -2.94 6.40 -15.44
N HIS A 358 -1.91 5.99 -14.71
CA HIS A 358 -1.12 4.79 -15.01
C HIS A 358 -1.58 3.62 -14.13
N PRO A 359 -2.37 2.67 -14.65
CA PRO A 359 -2.83 1.50 -13.89
C PRO A 359 -1.68 0.61 -13.40
N GLU A 360 -0.55 0.65 -14.10
CA GLU A 360 0.68 -0.09 -13.78
C GLU A 360 1.57 0.61 -12.75
N SER A 361 1.27 1.86 -12.39
CA SER A 361 2.06 2.62 -11.42
C SER A 361 1.95 2.01 -10.03
N VAL A 362 3.07 1.98 -9.30
CA VAL A 362 3.08 1.60 -7.88
C VAL A 362 2.13 2.46 -7.04
N MET A 363 1.90 3.72 -7.41
CA MET A 363 0.98 4.64 -6.70
C MET A 363 -0.50 4.36 -6.98
N THR A 364 -0.81 3.53 -7.98
CA THR A 364 -2.17 3.05 -8.24
C THR A 364 -2.34 1.74 -7.53
N SER A 365 -3.27 1.65 -6.56
CA SER A 365 -3.50 0.43 -5.76
C SER A 365 -3.64 -0.81 -6.65
N PRO A 366 -2.64 -1.72 -6.72
CA PRO A 366 -2.60 -2.75 -7.75
C PRO A 366 -3.76 -3.75 -7.65
N GLY A 367 -4.22 -4.04 -6.43
CA GLY A 367 -5.32 -4.98 -6.17
C GLY A 367 -6.72 -4.36 -6.18
N GLU A 368 -6.85 -3.03 -6.10
CA GLU A 368 -8.15 -2.36 -6.03
C GLU A 368 -8.52 -1.64 -7.33
N VAL A 369 -7.54 -1.15 -8.07
CA VAL A 369 -7.75 -0.33 -9.28
C VAL A 369 -6.90 -0.81 -10.45
N GLY A 370 -5.59 -0.95 -10.25
CA GLY A 370 -4.63 -1.16 -11.34
C GLY A 370 -4.88 -2.43 -12.15
N MET A 371 -5.02 -3.57 -11.49
CA MET A 371 -5.38 -4.83 -12.17
C MET A 371 -6.87 -4.89 -12.54
N PRO A 372 -7.82 -4.56 -11.66
CA PRO A 372 -9.25 -4.56 -11.99
C PRO A 372 -9.60 -3.76 -13.25
N ILE A 373 -8.93 -2.63 -13.52
CA ILE A 373 -9.24 -1.82 -14.71
C ILE A 373 -8.72 -2.42 -16.00
N LEU A 374 -7.59 -3.12 -15.95
CA LEU A 374 -7.06 -3.86 -17.10
C LEU A 374 -7.93 -5.08 -17.40
N GLU A 375 -8.42 -5.76 -16.37
CA GLU A 375 -9.37 -6.87 -16.51
C GLU A 375 -10.72 -6.39 -17.06
N ALA A 376 -11.23 -5.25 -16.58
CA ALA A 376 -12.44 -4.62 -17.08
C ALA A 376 -12.28 -4.19 -18.54
N ALA A 377 -11.13 -3.61 -18.92
CA ALA A 377 -10.85 -3.25 -20.32
C ALA A 377 -10.91 -4.49 -21.24
N LEU A 378 -10.33 -5.62 -20.81
CA LEU A 378 -10.35 -6.87 -21.57
C LEU A 378 -11.75 -7.49 -21.68
N SER A 379 -12.56 -7.43 -20.63
CA SER A 379 -13.94 -7.96 -20.64
C SER A 379 -14.86 -7.05 -21.46
N VAL A 380 -14.98 -5.77 -21.10
CA VAL A 380 -15.94 -4.83 -21.67
C VAL A 380 -15.69 -4.58 -23.16
N LEU A 381 -14.43 -4.41 -23.56
CA LEU A 381 -14.10 -4.02 -24.92
C LEU A 381 -14.10 -5.21 -25.88
N CYS A 382 -13.64 -6.38 -25.45
CA CYS A 382 -13.59 -7.55 -26.31
C CYS A 382 -14.94 -8.31 -26.40
N GLU A 383 -15.83 -8.21 -25.41
CA GLU A 383 -17.16 -8.84 -25.48
C GLU A 383 -18.08 -8.17 -26.50
N THR A 384 -17.87 -6.87 -26.78
CA THR A 384 -18.71 -6.10 -27.71
C THR A 384 -18.55 -6.52 -29.18
N VAL A 385 -17.49 -7.28 -29.53
CA VAL A 385 -17.22 -7.74 -30.91
C VAL A 385 -17.78 -9.16 -31.17
N ALA A 386 -18.21 -9.87 -30.13
CA ALA A 386 -18.69 -11.26 -30.23
C ALA A 386 -20.22 -11.40 -30.42
N ALA A 387 -20.95 -10.29 -30.59
CA ALA A 387 -22.42 -10.26 -30.70
C ALA A 387 -22.90 -9.94 -32.12
#